data_AF-A0A517PCX5-F1
#
_entry.id   AF-A0A517PCX5-F1
#
_cell.length_a   1.000
_cell.length_b   1.000
_cell.length_c   1.000
_cell.angle_alpha   90.00
_cell.angle_beta   90.00
_cell.angle_gamma   90.00
#
_symmetry.space_group_name_H-M   'P 1'
#
loop_
_entity.id
_entity.type
_entity.pdbx_description
1 polymer ?
#
loop_
_entity_poly.entity_id
_entity_poly.type
_entity_poly.pdbx_seq_one_letter_code
_entity_poly.pdbx_strand_id
1 'polypeptide(L)'
;MNAALPTLRALCGVFLLTAATTASAAPESPATTAAPAATVITVGEMCGGCVKRIEATLNPVDGIAKVRCDIQKKTVTVWPDPQVKLSPKWLWEAMESIGKTPEKLVGPSGTFTEKPKS
;
A
#
# COMPACT_ATOMS: atom_id res chain seq x y z
N MET A 1 39.41 -60.41 -17.23
CA MET A 1 38.30 -61.33 -17.56
C MET A 1 37.17 -61.05 -16.57
N ASN A 2 36.44 -59.95 -16.72
CA ASN A 2 35.30 -59.68 -17.64
C ASN A 2 33.97 -59.89 -16.90
N ALA A 3 33.24 -58.79 -16.68
CA ALA A 3 31.78 -58.64 -16.76
C ALA A 3 31.44 -57.23 -16.23
N ALA A 4 31.25 -56.21 -17.06
CA ALA A 4 30.06 -55.91 -17.87
C ALA A 4 28.79 -55.66 -17.03
N LEU A 5 28.32 -54.41 -17.14
CA LEU A 5 27.01 -53.81 -16.75
C LEU A 5 25.78 -54.68 -17.14
N PRO A 6 24.49 -54.42 -16.76
CA PRO A 6 23.88 -53.10 -16.53
C PRO A 6 22.62 -53.01 -15.62
N THR A 7 22.05 -51.79 -15.55
CA THR A 7 20.64 -51.40 -15.29
C THR A 7 19.91 -51.90 -14.03
N LEU A 8 19.47 -50.98 -13.15
CA LEU A 8 18.04 -50.93 -12.76
C LEU A 8 17.62 -49.61 -12.08
N ARG A 9 16.43 -49.16 -12.48
CA ARG A 9 15.63 -48.05 -11.94
C ARG A 9 15.22 -48.28 -10.47
N ALA A 10 14.70 -47.19 -9.90
CA ALA A 10 13.77 -47.09 -8.76
C ALA A 10 14.45 -46.68 -7.44
N LEU A 11 14.36 -45.39 -7.08
CA LEU A 11 13.30 -44.81 -6.23
C LEU A 11 13.41 -45.26 -4.78
N CYS A 12 13.97 -44.39 -3.92
CA CYS A 12 13.29 -43.84 -2.75
C CYS A 12 14.30 -43.21 -1.77
N GLY A 13 14.07 -41.95 -1.46
CA GLY A 13 14.15 -41.45 -0.09
C GLY A 13 15.53 -41.24 0.52
N VAL A 14 16.08 -40.02 0.35
CA VAL A 14 16.76 -39.35 1.46
C VAL A 14 16.29 -37.90 1.47
N PHE A 15 15.23 -37.69 2.25
CA PHE A 15 14.98 -36.44 2.95
C PHE A 15 16.21 -36.16 3.83
N LEU A 16 16.71 -34.91 3.90
CA LEU A 16 17.25 -34.25 5.11
C LEU A 16 17.94 -32.90 4.75
N LEU A 17 17.30 -31.84 5.26
CA LEU A 17 17.81 -30.52 5.66
C LEU A 17 18.39 -29.56 4.60
N THR A 18 17.49 -28.76 4.04
CA THR A 18 17.79 -27.38 3.63
C THR A 18 17.56 -26.44 4.82
N ALA A 19 18.65 -25.91 5.38
CA ALA A 19 18.64 -24.77 6.28
C ALA A 19 19.24 -23.57 5.54
N ALA A 20 18.41 -22.59 5.19
CA ALA A 20 18.84 -21.21 4.93
C ALA A 20 17.60 -20.30 4.93
N THR A 21 17.32 -19.74 6.10
CA THR A 21 16.78 -18.38 6.31
C THR A 21 15.87 -17.84 5.20
N THR A 22 14.57 -18.06 5.38
CA THR A 22 13.54 -17.25 4.76
C THR A 22 13.70 -15.80 5.24
N ALA A 23 14.29 -14.96 4.40
CA ALA A 23 14.18 -13.51 4.54
C ALA A 23 12.69 -13.15 4.44
N SER A 24 12.09 -12.93 5.61
CA SER A 24 10.77 -12.33 5.76
C SER A 24 10.84 -10.85 5.37
N ALA A 25 10.94 -10.59 4.08
CA ALA A 25 10.48 -9.35 3.48
C ALA A 25 9.28 -9.73 2.61
N ALA A 26 8.14 -9.93 3.26
CA ALA A 26 6.87 -9.96 2.55
C ALA A 26 6.78 -8.67 1.74
N PRO A 27 6.44 -8.74 0.44
CA PRO A 27 6.35 -7.55 -0.40
C PRO A 27 5.28 -6.63 0.18
N GLU A 28 5.68 -5.44 0.61
CA GLU A 28 4.79 -4.32 0.87
C GLU A 28 4.23 -3.82 -0.46
N SER A 29 3.30 -4.59 -1.03
CA SER A 29 2.53 -4.22 -2.20
C SER A 29 1.05 -4.14 -1.82
N PRO A 30 0.54 -2.96 -1.43
CA PRO A 30 -0.89 -2.76 -1.31
C PRO A 30 -1.46 -2.32 -2.66
N ALA A 31 -1.45 -3.20 -3.66
CA ALA A 31 -2.12 -2.90 -4.92
C ALA A 31 -2.55 -4.18 -5.63
N THR A 32 -3.61 -4.82 -5.14
CA THR A 32 -4.59 -5.53 -5.98
C THR A 32 -5.74 -6.01 -5.10
N THR A 33 -6.83 -5.27 -5.12
CA THR A 33 -8.21 -5.77 -5.16
C THR A 33 -9.04 -4.58 -5.63
N ALA A 34 -9.89 -4.78 -6.62
CA ALA A 34 -10.76 -3.78 -7.22
C ALA A 34 -11.76 -3.22 -6.18
N ALA A 35 -11.27 -2.32 -5.34
CA ALA A 35 -12.00 -1.59 -4.31
C ALA A 35 -12.47 -0.23 -4.88
N PRO A 36 -13.53 0.38 -4.30
CA PRO A 36 -13.93 1.75 -4.63
C PRO A 36 -12.70 2.65 -4.69
N ALA A 37 -12.73 3.63 -5.61
CA ALA A 37 -11.63 4.49 -6.08
C ALA A 37 -10.89 5.26 -4.96
N ALA A 38 -10.30 4.52 -4.04
CA ALA A 38 -9.73 5.01 -2.81
C ALA A 38 -8.38 5.66 -3.12
N THR A 39 -8.12 6.77 -2.47
CA THR A 39 -6.85 7.47 -2.56
C THR A 39 -6.11 7.29 -1.25
N VAL A 40 -4.89 6.77 -1.33
CA VAL A 40 -3.99 6.56 -0.20
C VAL A 40 -2.90 7.61 -0.25
N ILE A 41 -2.73 8.36 0.83
CA ILE A 41 -1.72 9.40 1.00
C ILE A 41 -0.73 8.95 2.07
N THR A 42 0.55 8.87 1.75
CA THR A 42 1.63 8.65 2.71
C THR A 42 2.19 10.00 3.15
N VAL A 43 2.44 10.15 4.45
CA VAL A 43 3.04 11.34 5.05
C VAL A 43 4.28 10.96 5.87
N GLY A 44 5.23 11.88 6.03
CA GLY A 44 6.46 11.60 6.79
C GLY A 44 6.24 11.36 8.29
N GLU A 45 5.21 11.99 8.84
CA GLU A 45 4.87 11.95 10.25
C GLU A 45 3.35 11.91 10.50
N MET A 46 2.92 10.98 11.35
CA MET A 46 1.55 10.86 11.79
C MET A 46 1.52 10.56 13.28
N CYS A 47 0.75 11.33 14.04
CA CYS A 47 0.47 11.07 15.45
C CYS A 47 -1.05 11.13 15.70
N GLY A 48 -1.51 10.74 16.90
CA GLY A 48 -2.94 10.75 17.22
C GLY A 48 -3.61 12.12 17.08
N GLY A 49 -2.89 13.20 17.36
CA GLY A 49 -3.38 14.57 17.13
C GLY A 49 -3.55 14.90 15.64
N CYS A 50 -2.64 14.40 14.80
CA CYS A 50 -2.74 14.55 13.34
C CYS A 50 -3.96 13.83 12.78
N VAL A 51 -4.24 12.60 13.23
CA VAL A 51 -5.41 11.84 12.81
C VAL A 51 -6.69 12.64 13.04
N LYS A 52 -6.87 13.18 14.24
CA LYS A 52 -8.03 14.02 14.57
C LYS A 52 -8.16 15.23 13.65
N ARG A 53 -7.06 15.92 13.35
CA ARG A 53 -7.07 17.09 12.47
C ARG A 53 -7.39 16.71 11.01
N ILE A 54 -6.83 15.62 10.53
CA ILE A 54 -7.08 15.09 9.18
C ILE A 54 -8.55 14.69 9.03
N GLU A 55 -9.07 13.88 9.96
CA GLU A 55 -10.47 13.44 9.94
C GLU A 55 -11.44 14.61 10.09
N ALA A 56 -11.16 15.59 10.95
CA ALA A 56 -11.99 16.79 11.10
C ALA A 56 -12.00 17.66 9.84
N THR A 57 -10.94 17.62 9.02
CA THR A 57 -10.83 18.42 7.80
C THR A 57 -11.45 17.72 6.59
N LEU A 58 -11.23 16.40 6.47
CA LEU A 58 -11.62 15.63 5.27
C LEU A 58 -13.00 14.97 5.38
N ASN A 59 -13.46 14.55 6.56
CA ASN A 59 -14.80 13.96 6.69
C ASN A 59 -15.97 14.89 6.31
N PRO A 60 -15.94 16.22 6.58
CA PRO A 60 -17.04 17.10 6.20
C PRO A 60 -16.97 17.57 4.74
N VAL A 61 -15.98 17.15 3.95
CA VAL A 61 -15.86 17.57 2.55
C VAL A 61 -16.87 16.81 1.70
N ASP A 62 -17.70 17.53 0.94
CA ASP A 62 -18.59 16.95 -0.05
C ASP A 62 -17.85 16.07 -1.06
N GLY A 63 -18.32 14.84 -1.22
CA GLY A 63 -17.70 13.85 -2.12
C GLY A 63 -16.72 12.90 -1.43
N ILE A 64 -16.49 13.02 -0.12
CA ILE A 64 -15.76 12.05 0.70
C ILE A 64 -16.75 11.21 1.51
N ALA A 65 -16.83 9.92 1.20
CA ALA A 65 -17.65 8.98 1.96
C ALA A 65 -16.99 8.56 3.27
N LYS A 66 -15.65 8.45 3.28
CA LYS A 66 -14.92 7.94 4.44
C LYS A 66 -13.44 8.32 4.42
N VAL A 67 -12.88 8.55 5.61
CA VAL A 67 -11.45 8.72 5.84
C VAL A 67 -10.97 7.71 6.88
N ARG A 68 -9.77 7.15 6.68
CA ARG A 68 -9.09 6.31 7.67
C ARG A 68 -7.63 6.71 7.73
N CYS A 69 -7.11 6.85 8.94
CA CYS A 69 -5.68 7.09 9.14
C CYS A 69 -5.04 5.87 9.79
N ASP A 70 -3.83 5.52 9.34
CA ASP A 70 -2.99 4.50 9.92
C ASP A 70 -1.69 5.16 10.40
N ILE A 71 -1.54 5.26 11.72
CA ILE A 71 -0.39 5.90 12.36
C ILE A 71 0.89 5.08 12.15
N GLN A 72 0.80 3.74 12.15
CA GLN A 72 1.95 2.85 12.01
C GLN A 72 2.52 2.92 10.59
N LYS A 73 1.64 2.89 9.59
CA LYS A 73 2.00 3.01 8.17
C LYS A 73 2.18 4.45 7.72
N LYS A 74 1.78 5.41 8.55
CA LYS A 74 1.75 6.85 8.24
C LYS A 74 0.96 7.13 6.96
N THR A 75 -0.16 6.45 6.79
CA THR A 75 -1.02 6.57 5.61
C THR A 75 -2.41 7.09 5.96
N VAL A 76 -2.99 7.87 5.07
CA VAL A 76 -4.37 8.31 5.08
C VAL A 76 -5.06 7.72 3.87
N THR A 77 -6.07 6.88 4.10
CA THR A 77 -6.92 6.36 3.03
C THR A 77 -8.22 7.13 3.00
N VAL A 78 -8.56 7.65 1.82
CA VAL A 78 -9.76 8.44 1.56
C VAL A 78 -10.60 7.70 0.54
N TRP A 79 -11.86 7.42 0.88
CA TRP A 79 -12.84 6.86 -0.02
C TRP A 79 -13.79 7.96 -0.48
N PRO A 80 -13.87 8.21 -1.80
CA PRO A 80 -14.86 9.13 -2.34
C PRO A 80 -16.26 8.52 -2.31
N ASP A 81 -17.26 9.37 -2.44
CA ASP A 81 -18.64 8.96 -2.74
C ASP A 81 -18.73 8.23 -4.10
N PRO A 82 -19.75 7.37 -4.29
CA PRO A 82 -19.99 6.71 -5.57
C PRO A 82 -20.10 7.74 -6.69
N GLN A 83 -19.45 7.49 -7.82
CA GLN A 83 -19.45 8.36 -9.01
C GLN A 83 -18.76 9.73 -8.83
N VAL A 84 -18.16 10.02 -7.66
CA VAL A 84 -17.34 11.21 -7.44
C VAL A 84 -15.87 10.87 -7.65
N LYS A 85 -15.16 11.72 -8.41
CA LYS A 85 -13.72 11.63 -8.57
C LYS A 85 -13.06 12.79 -7.83
N LEU A 86 -12.34 12.50 -6.76
CA LEU A 86 -11.55 13.50 -6.04
C LEU A 86 -10.33 13.89 -6.87
N SER A 87 -10.01 15.18 -6.89
CA SER A 87 -8.78 15.67 -7.53
C SER A 87 -7.57 15.32 -6.65
N PRO A 88 -6.56 14.60 -7.19
CA PRO A 88 -5.32 14.32 -6.46
C PRO A 88 -4.62 15.58 -5.97
N LYS A 89 -4.66 16.66 -6.78
CA LYS A 89 -4.07 17.96 -6.43
C LYS A 89 -4.75 18.59 -5.22
N TRP A 90 -6.09 18.62 -5.23
CA TRP A 90 -6.86 19.14 -4.11
C TRP A 90 -6.58 18.37 -2.82
N LEU A 91 -6.51 17.04 -2.90
CA LEU A 91 -6.24 16.20 -1.74
C LEU A 91 -4.83 16.44 -1.17
N TRP A 92 -3.85 16.66 -2.04
CA TRP A 92 -2.50 17.07 -1.65
C TRP A 92 -2.52 18.44 -0.95
N GLU A 93 -3.19 19.43 -1.53
CA GLU A 93 -3.30 20.79 -0.99
C GLU A 93 -4.05 20.85 0.34
N ALA A 94 -5.10 20.03 0.51
CA ALA A 94 -5.85 19.94 1.76
C ALA A 94 -4.94 19.44 2.90
N MET A 95 -4.06 18.48 2.62
CA MET A 95 -3.07 18.00 3.60
C MET A 95 -2.03 19.08 3.92
N GLU A 96 -1.51 19.80 2.91
CA GLU A 96 -0.60 20.93 3.12
C GLU A 96 -1.23 22.03 3.99
N SER A 97 -2.50 22.36 3.75
CA SER A 97 -3.23 23.40 4.48
C SER A 97 -3.36 23.11 5.98
N ILE A 98 -3.31 21.85 6.40
CA ILE A 98 -3.39 21.47 7.82
C ILE A 98 -2.01 21.22 8.46
N GLY A 99 -0.93 21.55 7.72
CA GLY A 99 0.46 21.40 8.13
C GLY A 99 1.01 19.98 7.94
N LYS A 100 0.45 19.20 7.00
CA LYS A 100 0.97 17.88 6.63
C LYS A 100 1.70 17.95 5.30
N THR A 101 2.78 17.19 5.19
CA THR A 101 3.58 17.07 3.97
C THR A 101 3.33 15.68 3.38
N PRO A 102 2.51 15.56 2.33
CA PRO A 102 2.38 14.31 1.60
C PRO A 102 3.71 13.98 0.91
N GLU A 103 4.15 12.73 1.04
CA GLU A 103 5.32 12.21 0.32
C GLU A 103 4.92 11.37 -0.89
N LYS A 104 3.76 10.72 -0.79
CA LYS A 104 3.22 9.87 -1.84
C LYS A 104 1.70 9.91 -1.81
N LEU A 105 1.07 9.94 -2.97
CA LEU A 105 -0.36 9.83 -3.15
C LEU A 105 -0.64 8.80 -4.24
N VAL A 106 -1.40 7.77 -3.91
CA VAL A 106 -1.80 6.69 -4.83
C VAL A 106 -3.30 6.70 -4.93
N GLY A 107 -3.85 6.92 -6.12
CA GLY A 107 -5.29 6.92 -6.34
C GLY A 107 -5.68 6.43 -7.72
N PRO A 108 -6.98 6.46 -8.05
CA PRO A 108 -7.50 6.04 -9.36
C PRO A 108 -6.93 6.85 -10.53
N SER A 109 -6.40 8.05 -10.25
CA SER A 109 -5.78 8.93 -11.24
C SER A 109 -4.29 8.65 -11.46
N GLY A 110 -3.68 7.75 -10.69
CA GLY A 110 -2.25 7.42 -10.77
C GLY A 110 -1.53 7.48 -9.42
N THR A 111 -0.21 7.33 -9.48
CA THR A 111 0.70 7.49 -8.34
C THR A 111 1.50 8.78 -8.49
N PHE A 112 1.53 9.59 -7.44
CA PHE A 112 2.19 10.88 -7.38
C PHE A 112 3.16 10.89 -6.21
N THR A 113 4.45 11.12 -6.45
CA THR A 113 5.49 11.29 -5.41
C THR A 113 5.85 12.75 -5.17
N GLU A 114 5.19 13.65 -5.90
CA GLU A 114 5.31 15.09 -5.80
C GLU A 114 3.92 15.69 -5.96
N LYS A 115 3.79 16.98 -5.63
CA LYS A 115 2.53 17.72 -5.79
C LYS A 115 2.00 17.57 -7.23
N PRO A 116 0.80 16.99 -7.44
CA PRO A 116 0.26 16.75 -8.77
C PRO A 116 0.04 18.07 -9.53
N LYS A 117 0.58 18.15 -10.76
CA LYS A 117 0.34 19.27 -11.68
C LYS A 117 -0.90 18.97 -12.53
N SER A 118 -2.07 19.30 -11.97
CA SER A 118 -3.43 19.21 -12.57
C SER A 118 -4.07 17.82 -12.57
#